data_AF-A0AAD9WYL6-F1
#
_entry.id   AF-A0AAD9WYL6-F1
#
_cell.length_a   1.000
_cell.length_b   1.000
_cell.length_c   1.000
_cell.angle_alpha   90.00
_cell.angle_beta   90.00
_cell.angle_gamma   90.00
#
_symmetry.space_group_name_H-M   'P 1'
#
loop_
_entity.id
_entity.type
_entity.pdbx_description
1 polymer ?
#
loop_
_entity_poly.entity_id
_entity_poly.type
_entity_poly.pdbx_seq_one_letter_code
_entity_poly.pdbx_strand_id
1 'polypeptide(L)'
;MCRSLKTLKLWLPCRLDNLVSPKYSIGFQFLKNLILNEVWISDNDDKNSSHDLFSGCLNLENLELNKCFWASNLTTFYISAPKLLKLIICDLSYNDMLVISAPTLEYFEFSSFYPPIDLCIEKCPALEVKIYIESDRNYLQMMDITERLSHAISLMISWNYFMGKILLSRDTLGGEIKWVEFHEECGE
;
A
#
# COMPACT_ATOMS: atom_id res chain seq x y z
N MET A 1 9.29 -6.28 27.60
CA MET A 1 9.06 -5.15 26.66
C MET A 1 10.39 -4.72 26.08
N CYS A 2 10.56 -4.78 24.75
CA CYS A 2 11.82 -4.47 24.08
C CYS A 2 11.87 -2.97 23.73
N ARG A 3 12.39 -2.14 24.65
CA ARG A 3 12.40 -0.66 24.52
C ARG A 3 13.39 -0.10 23.48
N SER A 4 14.06 -0.96 22.72
CA SER A 4 15.06 -0.57 21.73
C SER A 4 14.81 -1.20 20.36
N LEU A 5 13.68 -1.87 20.17
CA LEU A 5 13.39 -2.58 18.94
C LEU A 5 13.12 -1.57 17.81
N LYS A 6 14.10 -1.41 16.92
CA LYS A 6 14.01 -0.53 15.74
C LYS A 6 13.52 -1.25 14.50
N THR A 7 13.67 -2.57 14.46
CA THR A 7 13.31 -3.39 13.30
C THR A 7 12.59 -4.63 13.78
N LEU A 8 11.40 -4.87 13.22
CA LEU A 8 10.64 -6.09 13.43
C LEU A 8 10.37 -6.69 12.05
N LYS A 9 10.73 -7.95 11.90
CA LYS A 9 10.44 -8.75 10.72
C LYS A 9 9.66 -9.97 11.17
N LEU A 10 8.44 -10.11 10.68
CA LEU A 10 7.61 -11.28 10.92
C LEU A 10 7.45 -12.03 9.60
N TRP A 11 7.80 -13.30 9.63
CA TRP A 11 7.75 -14.22 8.51
C TRP A 11 6.96 -15.43 9.01
N LEU A 12 6.17 -16.03 8.12
CA LEU A 12 5.27 -17.17 8.33
C LEU A 12 3.82 -16.74 8.63
N PRO A 13 2.84 -17.60 8.27
CA PRO A 13 1.43 -17.42 8.62
C PRO A 13 1.27 -17.30 10.14
N CYS A 14 1.23 -16.06 10.60
CA CYS A 14 0.92 -15.69 11.95
C CYS A 14 -0.31 -14.78 11.93
N ARG A 15 -1.18 -14.98 12.91
CA ARG A 15 -2.33 -14.12 13.10
C ARG A 15 -1.91 -12.97 13.99
N LEU A 16 -2.07 -11.77 13.46
CA LEU A 16 -1.67 -10.54 14.11
C LEU A 16 -2.94 -9.78 14.48
N ASP A 17 -3.45 -10.11 15.65
CA ASP A 17 -4.60 -9.41 16.23
C ASP A 17 -4.09 -8.15 16.96
N ASN A 18 -4.68 -7.00 16.64
CA ASN A 18 -4.60 -5.80 17.48
C ASN A 18 -3.17 -5.34 17.90
N LEU A 19 -2.29 -5.00 16.95
CA LEU A 19 -1.05 -4.24 17.23
C LEU A 19 -1.32 -2.94 18.02
N VAL A 20 -2.55 -2.42 17.91
CA VAL A 20 -2.96 -1.08 18.34
C VAL A 20 -3.87 -1.08 19.56
N SER A 21 -4.09 -2.22 20.24
CA SER A 21 -4.72 -2.08 21.57
C SER A 21 -3.84 -1.12 22.38
N PRO A 22 -4.39 -0.06 23.02
CA PRO A 22 -3.63 0.87 23.85
C PRO A 22 -2.80 0.16 24.94
N LYS A 23 -3.13 -1.11 25.23
CA LYS A 23 -2.39 -2.03 26.10
C LYS A 23 -1.06 -2.52 25.50
N TYR A 24 -0.90 -2.57 24.19
CA TYR A 24 0.28 -3.10 23.47
C TYR A 24 1.03 -2.02 22.64
N SER A 25 0.41 -0.88 22.33
CA SER A 25 1.01 0.24 21.56
C SER A 25 2.31 0.80 22.18
N ILE A 26 2.48 0.64 23.49
CA ILE A 26 3.66 1.07 24.25
C ILE A 26 4.94 0.33 23.80
N GLY A 27 4.82 -0.82 23.13
CA GLY A 27 5.94 -1.68 22.75
C GLY A 27 6.72 -1.25 21.49
N PHE A 28 6.10 -0.49 20.58
CA PHE A 28 6.64 -0.23 19.23
C PHE A 28 6.93 1.23 18.93
N GLN A 29 6.91 2.10 19.95
CA GLN A 29 7.19 3.52 19.77
C GLN A 29 8.56 3.82 19.14
N PHE A 30 9.54 2.92 19.23
CA PHE A 30 10.88 3.09 18.62
C PHE A 30 11.06 2.33 17.31
N LEU A 31 10.02 1.62 16.86
CA LEU A 31 10.06 0.83 15.65
C LEU A 31 10.17 1.77 14.45
N LYS A 32 11.22 1.56 13.65
CA LYS A 32 11.49 2.29 12.40
C LYS A 32 11.20 1.45 11.18
N ASN A 33 11.39 0.13 11.28
CA ASN A 33 11.22 -0.78 10.16
C ASN A 33 10.30 -1.92 10.57
N LEU A 34 9.19 -2.08 9.84
CA LEU A 34 8.27 -3.19 10.00
C LEU A 34 8.12 -3.93 8.68
N ILE A 35 8.46 -5.21 8.67
CA ILE A 35 8.26 -6.09 7.53
C ILE A 35 7.35 -7.23 7.97
N LEU A 36 6.18 -7.34 7.34
CA LEU A 36 5.23 -8.41 7.54
C LEU A 36 5.18 -9.24 6.27
N ASN A 37 5.36 -10.55 6.40
CA ASN A 37 5.27 -11.50 5.29
C ASN A 37 4.33 -12.64 5.64
N GLU A 38 3.33 -12.87 4.80
CA GLU A 38 2.30 -13.91 4.95
C GLU A 38 1.46 -13.78 6.24
N VAL A 39 1.27 -12.54 6.75
CA VAL A 39 0.58 -12.30 8.03
C VAL A 39 -0.92 -12.18 7.81
N TRP A 40 -1.69 -12.86 8.67
CA TRP A 40 -3.15 -12.74 8.75
C TRP A 40 -3.50 -11.61 9.71
N ILE A 41 -4.08 -10.56 9.16
CA ILE A 41 -4.55 -9.38 9.86
C ILE A 41 -6.07 -9.52 10.01
N SER A 42 -6.51 -9.72 11.24
CA SER A 42 -7.93 -9.72 11.57
C SER A 42 -8.22 -8.73 12.67
N ASP A 43 -9.35 -8.07 12.52
CA ASP A 43 -9.99 -7.38 13.63
C ASP A 43 -10.97 -8.35 14.30
N ASN A 44 -10.87 -8.48 15.62
CA ASN A 44 -11.79 -9.29 16.43
C ASN A 44 -12.94 -8.44 16.99
N ASP A 45 -13.01 -7.13 16.69
CA ASP A 45 -14.11 -6.27 17.12
C ASP A 45 -15.24 -6.24 16.06
N ASP A 46 -16.42 -6.71 16.46
CA ASP A 46 -17.60 -6.98 15.62
C ASP A 46 -18.29 -5.74 14.99
N LYS A 47 -17.64 -4.58 14.88
CA LYS A 47 -18.34 -3.33 14.47
C LYS A 47 -17.52 -2.40 13.58
N ASN A 48 -17.59 -2.64 12.28
CA ASN A 48 -17.53 -1.61 11.22
C ASN A 48 -16.44 -0.54 11.39
N SER A 49 -15.28 -0.96 11.88
CA SER A 49 -14.26 -0.07 12.41
C SER A 49 -13.14 0.06 11.39
N SER A 50 -13.02 1.28 10.87
CA SER A 50 -11.83 1.75 10.19
C SER A 50 -10.62 1.57 11.11
N HIS A 51 -9.80 0.55 10.88
CA HIS A 51 -8.65 0.28 11.73
C HIS A 51 -7.34 0.67 11.05
N ASP A 52 -6.59 1.50 11.77
CA ASP A 52 -5.21 1.81 11.48
C ASP A 52 -4.30 1.05 12.44
N LEU A 53 -3.73 -0.05 11.94
CA LEU A 53 -2.86 -0.96 12.68
C LEU A 53 -1.48 -0.38 13.00
N PHE A 54 -1.13 0.75 12.39
CA PHE A 54 0.19 1.36 12.51
C PHE A 54 0.16 2.69 13.25
N SER A 55 -1.01 3.18 13.66
CA SER A 55 -1.18 4.42 14.44
C SER A 55 -0.34 4.47 15.73
N GLY A 56 0.01 3.32 16.33
CA GLY A 56 0.91 3.24 17.49
C GLY A 56 2.42 3.32 17.16
N CYS A 57 2.80 3.18 15.89
CA CYS A 57 4.18 3.14 15.43
C CYS A 57 4.65 4.54 14.97
N LEU A 58 4.65 5.51 15.89
CA LEU A 58 4.90 6.94 15.56
C LEU A 58 6.28 7.25 14.97
N ASN A 59 7.24 6.33 15.07
CA ASN A 59 8.58 6.46 14.50
C ASN A 59 8.84 5.53 13.32
N LEU A 60 7.79 4.92 12.76
CA LEU A 60 7.89 4.02 11.62
C LEU A 60 8.33 4.81 10.38
N GLU A 61 9.44 4.41 9.79
CA GLU A 61 10.07 5.02 8.61
C GLU A 61 9.88 4.11 7.39
N ASN A 62 9.88 2.79 7.58
CA ASN A 62 9.74 1.79 6.51
C ASN A 62 8.69 0.74 6.89
N LEU A 63 7.69 0.56 6.04
CA LEU A 63 6.66 -0.46 6.16
C LEU A 63 6.62 -1.32 4.90
N GLU A 64 6.73 -2.63 5.06
CA GLU A 64 6.59 -3.60 3.96
C GLU A 64 5.55 -4.65 4.33
N LEU A 65 4.51 -4.79 3.50
CA LEU A 65 3.43 -5.75 3.65
C LEU A 65 3.47 -6.71 2.46
N ASN A 66 3.91 -7.94 2.68
CA ASN A 66 4.06 -8.94 1.62
C ASN A 66 3.10 -10.10 1.85
N LYS A 67 2.28 -10.43 0.85
CA LYS A 67 1.34 -11.57 0.87
C LYS A 67 0.47 -11.62 2.12
N CYS A 68 0.12 -10.45 2.65
CA CYS A 68 -0.66 -10.38 3.87
C CYS A 68 -2.15 -10.56 3.55
N PHE A 69 -2.91 -11.03 4.53
CA PHE A 69 -4.32 -11.36 4.39
C PHE A 69 -5.16 -10.53 5.34
N TRP A 70 -6.20 -9.88 4.81
CA TRP A 70 -7.13 -9.09 5.62
C TRP A 70 -8.44 -9.85 5.80
N ALA A 71 -9.00 -9.78 6.99
CA ALA A 71 -10.34 -10.28 7.24
C ALA A 71 -11.38 -9.54 6.38
N SER A 72 -12.33 -10.28 5.83
CA SER A 72 -13.28 -9.83 4.80
C SER A 72 -14.35 -8.84 5.27
N ASN A 73 -14.30 -8.42 6.53
CA ASN A 73 -15.24 -7.48 7.15
C ASN A 73 -14.75 -6.02 7.13
N LEU A 74 -13.53 -5.75 6.66
CA LEU A 74 -12.97 -4.40 6.59
C LEU A 74 -13.27 -3.75 5.24
N THR A 75 -13.98 -2.62 5.26
CA THR A 75 -14.30 -1.82 4.05
C THR A 75 -13.28 -0.72 3.78
N THR A 76 -12.47 -0.34 4.77
CA THR A 76 -11.39 0.64 4.59
C THR A 76 -10.17 0.26 5.41
N PHE A 77 -9.02 0.17 4.74
CA PHE A 77 -7.73 -0.07 5.36
C PHE A 77 -6.97 1.25 5.45
N TYR A 78 -6.70 1.68 6.68
CA TYR A 78 -5.99 2.92 6.97
C TYR A 78 -4.54 2.62 7.35
N ILE A 79 -3.62 3.42 6.82
CA ILE A 79 -2.23 3.47 7.26
C ILE A 79 -1.94 4.92 7.64
N SER A 80 -1.90 5.22 8.95
CA SER A 80 -1.44 6.53 9.42
C SER A 80 -0.11 6.39 10.13
N ALA A 81 0.92 6.95 9.52
CA ALA A 81 2.29 6.86 10.00
C ALA A 81 3.03 8.16 9.67
N PRO A 82 3.13 9.11 10.64
CA PRO A 82 3.55 10.48 10.36
C PRO A 82 5.02 10.65 9.99
N LYS A 83 5.84 9.61 10.16
CA LYS A 83 7.27 9.58 9.79
C LYS A 83 7.59 8.56 8.71
N LEU A 84 6.57 7.96 8.11
CA LEU A 84 6.77 6.93 7.10
C LEU A 84 7.40 7.57 5.86
N LEU A 85 8.53 7.04 5.44
CA LEU A 85 9.28 7.47 4.25
C LEU A 85 9.02 6.49 3.10
N LYS A 86 8.91 5.20 3.42
CA LYS A 86 8.77 4.11 2.45
C LYS A 86 7.63 3.17 2.81
N LEU A 87 6.74 2.94 1.86
CA LEU A 87 5.67 1.95 1.93
C LEU A 87 5.74 1.02 0.74
N ILE A 88 5.88 -0.28 1.00
CA ILE A 88 5.75 -1.33 -0.02
C ILE A 88 4.60 -2.24 0.38
N ILE A 89 3.71 -2.49 -0.56
CA ILE A 89 2.60 -3.42 -0.44
C ILE A 89 2.64 -4.38 -1.62
N CYS A 90 2.82 -5.66 -1.35
CA CYS A 90 2.86 -6.72 -2.36
C CYS A 90 1.85 -7.81 -2.01
N ASP A 91 1.02 -8.20 -2.97
CA ASP A 91 0.00 -9.25 -2.85
C ASP A 91 -0.93 -9.05 -1.64
N LEU A 92 -1.46 -7.83 -1.52
CA LEU A 92 -2.48 -7.49 -0.55
C LEU A 92 -3.81 -8.11 -0.96
N SER A 93 -4.30 -9.11 -0.24
CA SER A 93 -5.64 -9.68 -0.47
C SER A 93 -6.72 -8.81 0.17
N TYR A 94 -6.93 -7.62 -0.39
CA TYR A 94 -7.88 -6.64 0.09
C TYR A 94 -8.52 -5.90 -1.09
N ASN A 95 -9.86 -5.87 -1.11
CA ASN A 95 -10.62 -5.51 -2.31
C ASN A 95 -11.40 -4.20 -2.20
N ASP A 96 -11.30 -3.45 -1.10
CA ASP A 96 -12.04 -2.20 -0.93
C ASP A 96 -11.11 -0.97 -0.96
N MET A 97 -11.26 -0.03 -0.03
CA MET A 97 -10.55 1.26 -0.04
C MET A 97 -9.26 1.20 0.78
N LEU A 98 -8.14 1.67 0.22
CA LEU A 98 -6.86 1.88 0.90
C LEU A 98 -6.61 3.39 1.07
N VAL A 99 -6.45 3.84 2.32
CA VAL A 99 -6.17 5.23 2.66
C VAL A 99 -4.83 5.35 3.38
N ILE A 100 -3.93 6.16 2.85
CA ILE A 100 -2.57 6.38 3.38
C ILE A 100 -2.44 7.83 3.83
N SER A 101 -2.29 8.02 5.15
CA SER A 101 -1.97 9.30 5.79
C SER A 101 -0.52 9.27 6.30
N ALA A 102 0.39 9.69 5.43
CA ALA A 102 1.83 9.66 5.69
C ALA A 102 2.49 10.88 5.04
N PRO A 103 2.44 12.07 5.66
CA PRO A 103 2.86 13.33 5.02
C PRO A 103 4.34 13.40 4.63
N THR A 104 5.17 12.51 5.19
CA THR A 104 6.60 12.39 4.88
C THR A 104 6.91 11.31 3.86
N LEU A 105 5.89 10.69 3.24
CA LEU A 105 6.09 9.57 2.34
C LEU A 105 6.82 10.03 1.07
N GLU A 106 7.96 9.39 0.81
CA GLU A 106 8.81 9.64 -0.35
C GLU A 106 8.63 8.53 -1.39
N TYR A 107 8.33 7.31 -0.96
CA TYR A 107 8.21 6.16 -1.85
C TYR A 107 7.01 5.28 -1.51
N PHE A 108 6.17 5.04 -2.51
CA PHE A 108 5.07 4.10 -2.46
C PHE A 108 5.17 3.08 -3.59
N GLU A 109 5.13 1.80 -3.23
CA GLU A 109 5.05 0.70 -4.18
C GLU A 109 3.88 -0.20 -3.85
N PHE A 110 3.09 -0.52 -4.86
CA PHE A 110 1.96 -1.43 -4.75
C PHE A 110 2.03 -2.47 -5.86
N SER A 111 1.94 -3.75 -5.49
CA SER A 111 1.72 -4.84 -6.43
C SER A 111 0.63 -5.80 -5.94
N SER A 112 -0.29 -6.19 -6.82
CA SER A 112 -1.34 -7.16 -6.48
C SER A 112 -2.05 -7.71 -7.72
N PHE A 113 -2.56 -8.93 -7.60
CA PHE A 113 -3.55 -9.51 -8.53
C PHE A 113 -4.95 -8.91 -8.35
N TYR A 114 -5.19 -8.34 -7.17
CA TYR A 114 -6.45 -7.78 -6.74
C TYR A 114 -6.20 -6.36 -6.26
N PRO A 115 -6.21 -5.36 -7.16
CA PRO A 115 -6.04 -3.97 -6.74
C PRO A 115 -7.22 -3.54 -5.85
N PRO A 116 -6.98 -2.61 -4.91
CA PRO A 116 -8.06 -2.02 -4.12
C PRO A 116 -9.06 -1.35 -5.05
N ILE A 117 -10.33 -1.29 -4.62
CA ILE A 117 -11.34 -0.53 -5.36
C ILE A 117 -10.98 0.94 -5.44
N ASP A 118 -10.38 1.46 -4.36
CA ASP A 118 -9.99 2.85 -4.27
C ASP A 118 -8.66 3.00 -3.52
N LEU A 119 -7.83 3.95 -3.97
CA LEU A 119 -6.53 4.26 -3.40
C LEU A 119 -6.42 5.77 -3.21
N CYS A 120 -6.31 6.17 -1.94
CA CYS A 120 -6.15 7.56 -1.53
C CYS A 120 -4.85 7.73 -0.77
N ILE A 121 -3.98 8.60 -1.25
CA ILE A 121 -2.74 8.99 -0.56
C ILE A 121 -2.83 10.49 -0.30
N GLU A 122 -2.61 10.90 0.95
CA GLU A 122 -2.50 12.32 1.27
C GLU A 122 -1.37 12.97 0.46
N LYS A 123 -1.54 14.24 0.11
CA LYS A 123 -0.56 14.95 -0.72
C LYS A 123 0.81 14.99 -0.05
N CYS A 124 1.79 14.41 -0.74
CA CYS A 124 3.17 14.33 -0.28
C CYS A 124 4.12 15.01 -1.29
N PRO A 125 5.01 15.91 -0.86
CA PRO A 125 5.79 16.77 -1.77
C PRO A 125 6.88 16.03 -2.56
N ALA A 126 7.36 14.90 -2.07
CA ALA A 126 8.47 14.13 -2.66
C ALA A 126 8.05 12.72 -3.11
N LEU A 127 6.74 12.48 -3.26
CA LEU A 127 6.21 11.14 -3.44
C LEU A 127 6.50 10.57 -4.83
N GLU A 128 7.22 9.47 -4.86
CA GLU A 128 7.35 8.57 -6.00
C GLU A 128 6.38 7.39 -5.84
N VAL A 129 5.64 7.06 -6.90
CA VAL A 129 4.67 5.98 -6.91
C VAL A 129 4.99 4.95 -7.98
N LYS A 130 4.99 3.67 -7.60
CA LYS A 130 5.03 2.54 -8.52
C LYS A 130 3.87 1.58 -8.25
N ILE A 131 3.09 1.27 -9.27
CA ILE A 131 1.95 0.37 -9.19
C ILE A 131 2.12 -0.72 -10.25
N TYR A 132 2.03 -1.98 -9.83
CA TYR A 132 2.13 -3.16 -10.68
C TYR A 132 0.87 -4.01 -10.48
N ILE A 133 0.02 -4.09 -11.49
CA ILE A 133 -1.25 -4.82 -11.38
C ILE A 133 -1.27 -5.93 -12.40
N GLU A 134 -1.67 -7.12 -11.96
CA GLU A 134 -1.91 -8.28 -12.80
C GLU A 134 -3.39 -8.66 -12.69
N SER A 135 -4.24 -8.02 -13.48
CA SER A 135 -5.70 -8.14 -13.31
C SER A 135 -6.45 -7.84 -14.59
N ASP A 136 -7.56 -8.52 -14.85
CA ASP A 136 -8.48 -8.16 -15.95
C ASP A 136 -9.54 -7.13 -15.53
N ARG A 137 -9.38 -6.49 -14.36
CA ARG A 137 -10.35 -5.54 -13.80
C ARG A 137 -10.42 -4.22 -14.57
N ASN A 138 -11.44 -3.42 -14.25
CA ASN A 138 -11.92 -2.30 -15.05
C ASN A 138 -10.88 -1.17 -15.24
N TYR A 139 -10.54 -0.86 -16.49
CA TYR A 139 -9.62 0.22 -16.88
C TYR A 139 -9.97 1.58 -16.30
N LEU A 140 -11.26 1.87 -16.15
CA LEU A 140 -11.73 3.15 -15.62
C LEU A 140 -11.25 3.38 -14.17
N GLN A 141 -11.24 2.33 -13.35
CA GLN A 141 -10.75 2.41 -11.98
C GLN A 141 -9.27 2.79 -11.92
N MET A 142 -8.48 2.29 -12.87
CA MET A 142 -7.05 2.63 -12.97
C MET A 142 -6.82 4.08 -13.37
N MET A 143 -7.67 4.62 -14.26
CA MET A 143 -7.60 6.03 -14.62
C MET A 143 -7.97 6.94 -13.45
N ASP A 144 -8.99 6.56 -12.66
CA ASP A 144 -9.37 7.30 -11.45
C ASP A 144 -8.24 7.31 -10.40
N ILE A 145 -7.59 6.16 -10.17
CA ILE A 145 -6.42 6.07 -9.27
C ILE A 145 -5.28 6.95 -9.79
N THR A 146 -5.02 6.91 -11.09
CA THR A 146 -3.98 7.74 -11.74
C THR A 146 -4.25 9.23 -11.53
N GLU A 147 -5.50 9.68 -11.66
CA GLU A 147 -5.89 11.08 -11.47
C GLU A 147 -5.69 11.51 -10.01
N ARG A 148 -6.08 10.68 -9.05
CA ARG A 148 -5.91 10.98 -7.61
C ARG A 148 -4.44 11.08 -7.20
N LEU A 149 -3.58 10.29 -7.83
CA LEU A 149 -2.13 10.28 -7.63
C LEU A 149 -1.40 11.34 -8.48
N SER A 150 -2.14 12.25 -9.14
CA SER A 150 -1.55 13.29 -9.99
C SER A 150 -0.60 14.26 -9.28
N HIS A 151 -0.65 14.31 -7.96
CA HIS A 151 0.22 15.12 -7.12
C HIS A 151 1.60 14.50 -6.85
N ALA A 152 1.82 13.23 -7.19
CA ALA A 152 3.11 12.56 -7.07
C ALA A 152 4.13 13.15 -8.05
N ILE A 153 5.40 13.22 -7.62
CA ILE A 153 6.48 13.76 -8.46
C ILE A 153 6.82 12.79 -9.61
N SER A 154 6.67 11.50 -9.36
CA SER A 154 6.90 10.42 -10.32
C SER A 154 5.83 9.36 -10.12
N LEU A 155 5.26 8.88 -11.21
CA LEU A 155 4.22 7.86 -11.22
C LEU A 155 4.53 6.85 -12.33
N MET A 156 4.69 5.60 -11.95
CA MET A 156 4.82 4.47 -12.86
C MET A 156 3.69 3.47 -12.57
N ILE A 157 2.86 3.17 -13.57
CA ILE A 157 1.82 2.16 -13.48
C ILE A 157 2.06 1.15 -14.59
N SER A 158 2.34 -0.08 -14.21
CA SER A 158 2.44 -1.23 -15.10
C SER A 158 1.23 -2.11 -14.86
N TRP A 159 0.46 -2.36 -15.90
CA TRP A 159 -0.71 -3.19 -15.81
C TRP A 159 -0.65 -4.30 -16.85
N ASN A 160 -0.53 -5.53 -16.37
CA ASN A 160 -0.63 -6.74 -17.16
C ASN A 160 -2.06 -7.28 -17.07
N TYR A 161 -2.69 -7.53 -18.21
CA TYR A 161 -4.00 -8.16 -18.33
C TYR A 161 -3.94 -9.24 -19.42
N PHE A 162 -4.96 -10.07 -19.55
CA PHE A 162 -4.91 -11.26 -20.41
C PHE A 162 -4.55 -10.93 -21.89
N MET A 163 -4.93 -9.76 -22.37
CA MET A 163 -4.73 -9.33 -23.76
C MET A 163 -3.55 -8.35 -23.96
N GLY A 164 -2.69 -8.15 -22.96
CA GLY A 164 -1.49 -7.33 -23.13
C GLY A 164 -1.04 -6.57 -21.88
N LYS A 165 -0.28 -5.49 -22.11
CA LYS A 165 0.36 -4.72 -21.05
C LYS A 165 0.28 -3.21 -21.31
N ILE A 166 -0.31 -2.48 -20.37
CA ILE A 166 -0.29 -1.02 -20.37
C ILE A 166 0.84 -0.53 -19.46
N LEU A 167 1.65 0.40 -19.97
CA LEU A 167 2.67 1.09 -19.17
C LEU A 167 2.43 2.60 -19.21
N LEU A 168 2.10 3.16 -18.05
CA LEU A 168 1.95 4.59 -17.85
C LEU A 168 3.12 5.09 -17.03
N SER A 169 3.86 6.08 -17.54
CA SER A 169 4.90 6.74 -16.78
C SER A 169 4.77 8.27 -16.87
N ARG A 170 4.94 8.91 -15.72
CA ARG A 170 4.95 10.36 -15.58
C ARG A 170 6.09 10.74 -14.67
N ASP A 171 6.92 11.68 -15.12
CA ASP A 171 7.96 12.29 -14.30
C ASP A 171 7.84 13.81 -14.39
N THR A 172 7.54 14.46 -13.26
CA THR A 172 7.38 15.91 -13.17
C THR A 172 8.73 16.64 -13.03
N LEU A 173 9.80 15.94 -12.64
CA LEU A 173 11.16 16.49 -12.56
C LEU A 173 11.80 16.58 -13.95
N GLY A 174 11.39 15.70 -14.87
CA GLY A 174 11.83 15.67 -16.26
C GLY A 174 10.96 16.43 -17.26
N GLY A 175 9.75 16.88 -16.87
CA GLY A 175 8.82 17.62 -17.73
C GLY A 175 8.20 16.81 -18.88
N GLU A 176 8.45 15.50 -18.97
CA GLU A 176 7.94 14.60 -19.99
C GLU A 176 6.87 13.68 -19.39
N ILE A 177 5.64 13.75 -19.91
CA ILE A 177 4.63 12.72 -19.70
C ILE A 177 4.74 11.75 -20.88
N LYS A 178 5.16 10.51 -20.62
CA LYS A 178 5.26 9.47 -21.66
C LYS A 178 4.12 8.47 -21.50
N TRP A 179 3.15 8.57 -22.41
CA TRP A 179 2.14 7.55 -22.59
C TRP A 179 2.72 6.49 -23.52
N VAL A 180 2.93 5.27 -23.01
CA VAL A 180 3.38 4.15 -23.84
C VAL A 180 2.41 2.99 -23.67
N GLU A 181 1.36 3.00 -24.49
CA GLU A 181 0.45 1.87 -24.58
C GLU A 181 1.09 0.81 -25.47
N PHE A 182 1.31 -0.39 -24.91
CA PHE A 182 1.71 -1.56 -25.68
C PHE A 182 0.49 -2.45 -25.86
N HIS A 183 -0.05 -2.49 -27.06
CA HIS A 183 -0.95 -3.57 -27.45
C HIS A 183 -0.07 -4.72 -27.93
N GLU A 184 -0.09 -5.83 -27.20
CA GLU A 184 0.39 -7.10 -27.74
C GLU A 184 -0.79 -7.69 -28.52
N GLU A 185 -0.77 -7.60 -29.85
CA GLU A 185 -1.74 -8.29 -30.70
C GLU A 185 -1.58 -9.79 -30.46
N CYS A 186 -2.57 -10.43 -29.85
CA CYS A 186 -2.63 -11.89 -29.84
C CYS A 186 -2.74 -12.36 -31.30
N GLY A 187 -1.65 -12.94 -31.82
CA GLY A 187 -1.64 -13.61 -33.12
C GLY A 187 -2.61 -14.79 -33.13
N GLU A 188 -3.34 -14.91 -34.25
CA GLU A 188 -4.22 -16.03 -34.61
C GLU A 188 -3.51 -17.39 -34.62
#